data_AF-A0A2G6N4H5-F1
#
_entry.id   AF-A0A2G6N4H5-F1
#
_cell.length_a   1.000
_cell.length_b   1.000
_cell.length_c   1.000
_cell.angle_alpha   90.00
_cell.angle_beta   90.00
_cell.angle_gamma   90.00
#
_symmetry.space_group_name_H-M   'P 1'
#
loop_
_entity.id
_entity.type
_entity.pdbx_description
1 polymer ?
#
loop_
_entity_poly.entity_id
_entity_poly.type
_entity_poly.pdbx_seq_one_letter_code
_entity_poly.pdbx_strand_id
1 'polypeptide(L)' 'MKKRYLLCPQCGTHRFYIMDDEGQKIYFHVDWDRIPFPTQTSNADLTGWRFDRIYSTGCSWKGSLKALVKYMR' A
#
# COMPACT_ATOMS: atom_id res chain seq x y z
N MET A 1 2.77 11.82 -16.51
CA MET A 1 3.85 11.02 -15.88
C MET A 1 3.23 9.80 -15.19
N LYS A 2 3.68 8.58 -15.49
CA LYS A 2 3.18 7.36 -14.85
C LYS A 2 3.72 7.34 -13.41
N LYS A 3 2.86 7.45 -12.38
CA LYS A 3 3.29 7.39 -10.97
C LYS A 3 4.05 6.09 -10.75
N ARG A 4 5.27 6.18 -10.19
CA ARG A 4 6.08 5.00 -9.86
C ARG A 4 5.70 4.54 -8.47
N TYR A 5 5.37 3.25 -8.34
CA TYR A 5 4.91 2.67 -7.08
C TYR A 5 6.04 1.94 -6.37
N LEU A 6 5.96 1.92 -5.04
CA LEU A 6 6.66 0.94 -4.23
C LEU A 6 5.93 -0.41 -4.28
N LEU A 7 6.71 -1.48 -4.17
CA LEU A 7 6.29 -2.83 -4.47
C LEU A 7 6.45 -3.72 -3.25
N CYS A 8 5.61 -4.76 -3.20
CA CYS A 8 5.71 -5.83 -2.23
C CYS A 8 7.05 -6.55 -2.41
N PRO A 9 7.86 -6.71 -1.34
CA PRO A 9 9.16 -7.38 -1.44
C PRO A 9 9.05 -8.87 -1.79
N GLN A 10 7.88 -9.48 -1.62
CA GLN A 10 7.68 -10.92 -1.84
C GLN A 10 7.12 -11.25 -3.23
N CYS A 11 6.13 -10.48 -3.72
CA CYS A 11 5.44 -10.80 -4.98
C CYS A 11 5.46 -9.67 -6.02
N GLY A 12 6.00 -8.50 -5.69
CA GLY A 12 6.10 -7.37 -6.61
C GLY A 12 4.80 -6.62 -6.92
N THR A 13 3.68 -6.91 -6.23
CA THR A 13 2.44 -6.11 -6.38
C THR A 13 2.61 -4.70 -5.81
N HIS A 14 1.84 -3.73 -6.33
CA HIS A 14 1.85 -2.33 -5.89
C HIS A 14 0.57 -1.90 -5.16
N ARG A 15 -0.38 -2.82 -4.95
CA ARG A 15 -1.64 -2.53 -4.25
C ARG A 15 -1.59 -3.14 -2.84
N PHE A 16 -1.95 -2.32 -1.87
CA PHE A 16 -1.96 -2.70 -0.45
C PHE A 16 -3.30 -2.33 0.17
N TYR A 17 -3.55 -2.88 1.35
CA TYR A 17 -4.67 -2.45 2.18
C TYR A 17 -4.31 -2.42 3.66
N ILE A 18 -5.04 -1.60 4.39
CA ILE A 18 -5.18 -1.67 5.85
C ILE A 18 -6.60 -2.14 6.16
N MET A 19 -6.80 -2.64 7.38
CA MET A 19 -8.13 -2.95 7.89
C MET A 19 -8.46 -1.94 8.98
N ASP A 20 -9.68 -1.42 8.95
CA ASP A 20 -10.22 -0.65 10.07
C ASP A 20 -10.71 -1.57 11.20
N ASP A 21 -11.20 -0.97 12.28
CA ASP A 21 -11.71 -1.68 13.44
C ASP A 21 -13.00 -2.48 13.15
N GLU A 22 -13.72 -2.12 12.07
CA GLU A 22 -14.91 -2.82 11.58
C GLU A 22 -14.55 -3.97 10.60
N GLY A 23 -13.26 -4.16 10.31
CA GLY A 23 -12.76 -5.19 9.39
C GLY A 23 -12.89 -4.82 7.91
N GLN A 24 -13.24 -3.58 7.58
CA GLN A 24 -13.27 -3.09 6.21
C GLN A 24 -11.86 -2.86 5.68
N LYS A 25 -11.64 -3.22 4.41
CA LYS A 25 -10.35 -3.10 3.73
C LYS A 25 -10.26 -1.78 2.98
N ILE A 26 -9.32 -0.94 3.38
CA ILE A 26 -9.04 0.34 2.73
C ILE A 26 -7.85 0.15 1.80
N TYR A 27 -8.08 0.27 0.50
CA TYR A 27 -7.05 -0.01 -0.51
C TYR A 27 -6.31 1.24 -0.95
N PHE A 28 -4.98 1.15 -0.96
CA PHE A 28 -4.11 2.25 -1.35
C PHE A 28 -2.89 1.76 -2.16
N HIS A 29 -2.20 2.74 -2.73
CA HIS A 29 -0.88 2.61 -3.32
C HIS A 29 0.12 3.43 -2.52
N VAL A 30 1.41 3.14 -2.70
CA VAL A 30 2.50 3.90 -2.08
C VAL A 30 3.44 4.35 -3.18
N ASP A 31 3.75 5.64 -3.23
CA ASP A 31 4.72 6.16 -4.18
C ASP A 31 6.16 5.93 -3.70
N TRP A 32 7.12 6.35 -4.52
CA TRP A 32 8.54 6.24 -4.22
C TRP A 32 9.04 7.09 -3.06
N ASP A 33 8.28 8.10 -2.65
CA ASP A 33 8.52 8.95 -1.49
C ASP A 33 7.89 8.36 -0.21
N ARG A 34 7.36 7.13 -0.32
CA ARG A 34 6.68 6.39 0.75
C ARG A 34 5.39 7.08 1.22
N ILE A 35 4.78 7.88 0.36
CA ILE A 35 3.50 8.54 0.63
C ILE A 35 2.35 7.63 0.17
N PRO A 36 1.46 7.21 1.08
CA PRO A 36 0.25 6.47 0.72
C PRO A 36 -0.75 7.37 -0.02
N PHE A 37 -1.42 6.83 -1.02
CA PHE A 37 -2.52 7.50 -1.70
C PHE A 37 -3.61 6.50 -2.07
N PRO A 38 -4.89 6.90 -2.03
CA PRO A 38 -6.00 5.98 -2.24
C PRO A 38 -5.98 5.40 -3.65
N THR A 39 -6.47 4.16 -3.77
CA THR A 39 -6.79 3.63 -5.10
C THR A 39 -7.99 4.38 -5.68
N GLN A 40 -8.06 4.46 -7.00
CA GLN A 40 -9.18 5.11 -7.70
C GLN A 40 -10.54 4.50 -7.33
N THR A 41 -10.56 3.20 -6.97
CA THR A 41 -11.75 2.49 -6.52
C THR A 41 -12.11 2.77 -5.06
N SER A 42 -11.12 2.97 -4.18
CA SER A 42 -11.39 3.19 -2.75
C SER A 42 -11.84 4.61 -2.47
N ASN A 43 -11.26 5.60 -3.18
CA ASN A 43 -11.44 7.03 -2.93
C ASN A 43 -11.40 7.43 -1.45
N ALA A 44 -10.70 6.64 -0.62
CA ALA A 44 -10.73 6.74 0.82
C ALA A 44 -9.83 7.88 1.29
N ASP A 45 -10.26 8.56 2.34
CA ASP A 45 -9.38 9.48 3.05
C ASP A 45 -8.35 8.68 3.86
N LEU A 46 -7.07 8.87 3.51
CA LEU A 46 -5.95 8.23 4.18
C LEU A 46 -5.37 9.09 5.31
N THR A 47 -5.93 10.27 5.54
CA THR A 47 -5.50 11.19 6.60
C THR A 47 -5.76 10.56 7.97
N GLY A 48 -4.75 10.57 8.85
CA GLY A 48 -4.85 10.04 10.20
C GLY A 48 -4.71 8.52 10.32
N TRP A 49 -4.63 7.77 9.22
CA TRP A 49 -4.42 6.32 9.27
C TRP A 49 -2.98 5.96 9.67
N ARG A 50 -2.87 4.90 10.48
CA ARG A 50 -1.57 4.31 10.84
C ARG A 50 -1.19 3.22 9.85
N PHE A 51 -0.05 3.41 9.18
CA PHE A 51 0.49 2.45 8.19
C PHE A 51 1.62 1.56 8.76
N ASP A 52 1.57 1.28 10.07
CA ASP A 52 2.52 0.39 10.75
C ASP A 52 2.41 -1.06 10.24
N ARG A 53 1.19 -1.47 9.88
CA ARG A 53 0.91 -2.80 9.35
C ARG A 53 -0.04 -2.72 8.17
N ILE A 54 0.52 -2.95 6.99
CA ILE A 54 -0.14 -3.00 5.70
C ILE A 54 -0.10 -4.42 5.16
N TYR A 55 -1.05 -4.76 4.30
CA TYR A 55 -1.22 -6.10 3.75
C TYR A 55 -1.09 -6.08 2.22
N SER A 56 -0.39 -7.06 1.67
CA SER A 56 -0.30 -7.28 0.22
C SER A 56 -1.61 -7.83 -0.33
N THR A 57 -2.07 -7.33 -1.48
CA THR A 57 -3.23 -7.93 -2.18
C THR A 57 -2.85 -9.17 -3.00
N GLY A 58 -1.56 -9.43 -3.22
CA GLY A 58 -1.09 -10.50 -4.12
C GLY A 58 -0.42 -11.68 -3.42
N CYS A 59 -0.16 -11.61 -2.11
CA CYS A 59 0.44 -12.69 -1.33
C CYS A 59 0.15 -12.51 0.16
N SER A 60 0.60 -13.44 1.00
CA SER A 60 0.41 -13.38 2.46
C SER A 60 1.34 -12.40 3.18
N TRP A 61 2.11 -11.61 2.45
CA TRP A 61 3.02 -10.63 3.04
C TRP A 61 2.26 -9.51 3.75
N LYS A 62 2.76 -9.15 4.93
CA LYS A 62 2.32 -7.99 5.72
C LYS A 62 3.55 -7.33 6.35
N GLY A 63 3.54 -6.01 6.47
CA GLY A 63 4.67 -5.25 6.99
C GLY A 63 4.38 -3.76 7.05
N SER A 64 5.40 -2.92 7.17
CA SER A 64 5.23 -1.46 7.16
C SER A 64 5.63 -0.87 5.80
N LEU A 65 5.28 0.39 5.56
CA LEU A 65 5.68 1.12 4.35
C LEU A 65 7.20 1.12 4.12
N LYS A 66 7.99 1.04 5.19
CA LYS A 66 9.47 1.05 5.15
C LYS A 66 10.04 -0.20 4.47
N ALA A 67 9.34 -1.33 4.57
CA ALA A 67 9.77 -2.61 4.00
C ALA A 67 9.46 -2.76 2.50
N LEU A 68 8.72 -1.81 1.90
CA LEU A 68 8.44 -1.82 0.48
C LEU A 68 9.67 -1.45 -0.34
N VAL A 69 9.77 -2.03 -1.55
CA VAL A 69 10.95 -1.94 -2.42
C VAL A 69 10.67 -1.18 -3.71
N LYS A 70 11.70 -0.55 -4.27
CA LYS A 70 11.69 0.01 -5.63
C LYS A 70 12.29 -1.04 -6.56
N TYR A 71 11.54 -1.53 -7.54
CA TYR A 71 12.17 -2.22 -8.67
C TYR A 71 12.44 -1.20 -9.77
N MET A 72 13.72 -0.91 -9.97
CA MET A 72 14.21 -0.26 -11.18
C MET A 72 14.38 -1.37 -12.21
N ARG A 73 13.39 -1.55 -13.09
CA ARG A 73 13.62 -2.23 -14.37
C ARG A 73 14.01 -1.18 -15.40
#